data_AF-A0A832IT06-F1
#
_entry.id   AF-A0A832IT06-F1
#
_cell.length_a   1.000
_cell.length_b   1.000
_cell.length_c   1.000
_cell.angle_alpha   90.00
_cell.angle_beta   90.00
_cell.angle_gamma   90.00
#
_symmetry.space_group_name_H-M   'P 1'
#
loop_
_entity.id
_entity.type
_entity.pdbx_description
1 polymer ?
#
loop_
_entity_poly.entity_id
_entity_poly.type
_entity_poly.pdbx_seq_one_letter_code
_entity_poly.pdbx_strand_id
1 'polypeptide(L)'
;MEGVFTYLGGIFGEHNHTVVLIAHLLLVSVIVIFIAKMATKSFRAVPVGAQNVMEAYLGGVIAMGKDVIGEELARKYLPLVAAVGL
;
A
#
# COMPACT_ATOMS: atom_id res chain seq x y z
N MET A 1 28.63 -2.87 3.36
CA MET A 1 27.69 -3.41 2.36
C MET A 1 26.99 -2.22 1.75
N GLU A 2 27.02 -2.06 0.43
CA GLU A 2 26.32 -0.96 -0.24
C GLU A 2 24.82 -1.06 0.08
N GLY A 3 24.30 -0.10 0.82
CA GLY A 3 22.88 -0.04 1.19
C GLY A 3 22.02 0.31 -0.02
N VAL A 4 20.73 -0.05 0.03
CA VAL A 4 19.76 0.39 -0.98
C VAL A 4 19.71 1.92 -1.00
N PHE A 5 19.96 2.51 -2.17
CA PHE A 5 19.88 3.95 -2.37
C PHE A 5 18.42 4.40 -2.39
N THR A 6 18.11 5.45 -1.62
CA THR A 6 16.84 6.19 -1.75
C THR A 6 17.15 7.68 -1.81
N TYR A 7 16.34 8.44 -2.54
CA TYR A 7 16.52 9.90 -2.66
C TYR A 7 16.50 10.59 -1.29
N LEU A 8 15.65 10.14 -0.36
CA LEU A 8 15.63 10.65 1.01
C LEU A 8 16.88 10.21 1.80
N GLY A 9 17.37 8.99 1.59
CA GLY A 9 18.61 8.53 2.20
C GLY A 9 19.83 9.39 1.82
N GLY A 10 19.93 9.78 0.56
CA GLY A 10 20.98 10.70 0.08
C GLY A 10 20.87 12.11 0.67
N ILE A 11 19.68 12.56 1.06
CA ILE A 11 19.46 13.89 1.67
C ILE A 11 19.65 13.86 3.20
N PHE A 12 19.16 12.81 3.87
CA PHE A 12 19.01 12.78 5.33
C PHE A 12 20.02 11.89 6.07
N GLY A 13 20.75 10.99 5.39
CA GLY A 13 21.65 10.08 6.10
C GLY A 13 22.40 9.12 5.20
N GLU A 14 23.44 9.62 4.53
CA GLU A 14 24.34 8.82 3.67
C GLU A 14 25.06 7.67 4.41
N HIS A 15 25.09 7.69 5.75
CA HIS A 15 25.86 6.73 6.55
C HIS A 15 25.04 5.95 7.59
N ASN A 16 23.71 6.16 7.68
CA ASN A 16 22.88 5.46 8.66
C ASN A 16 21.69 4.75 8.00
N HIS A 17 21.80 3.43 7.86
CA HIS A 17 20.77 2.57 7.26
C HIS A 17 19.40 2.69 7.92
N THR A 18 19.35 2.93 9.24
CA THR A 18 18.09 3.10 9.97
C THR A 18 17.37 4.38 9.54
N VAL A 19 18.11 5.47 9.30
CA VAL A 19 17.53 6.74 8.86
C VAL A 19 16.98 6.62 7.45
N VAL A 20 17.71 5.97 6.54
CA VAL A 20 17.28 5.71 5.17
C VAL A 20 15.96 4.92 5.15
N LEU A 21 15.88 3.86 5.95
CA LEU A 21 14.72 2.98 6.01
C LEU A 21 13.50 3.69 6.61
N ILE A 22 13.66 4.39 7.74
CA ILE A 22 12.57 5.15 8.38
C ILE A 22 12.06 6.26 7.45
N ALA A 23 12.95 7.01 6.81
CA ALA A 23 12.56 8.09 5.89
C ALA A 23 11.76 7.55 4.70
N HIS A 24 12.18 6.44 4.11
CA HIS A 24 11.46 5.81 3.01
C HIS A 24 10.12 5.22 3.45
N LEU A 25 10.07 4.53 4.60
CA LEU A 25 8.85 3.97 5.15
C LEU A 25 7.79 5.06 5.43
N LEU A 26 8.21 6.19 6.01
CA LEU A 26 7.32 7.32 6.25
C LEU A 26 6.79 7.91 4.95
N LEU A 27 7.64 8.07 3.93
CA LEU A 27 7.22 8.56 2.63
C LEU A 27 6.16 7.65 1.99
N VAL A 28 6.43 6.34 1.92
CA VAL A 28 5.48 5.37 1.34
C VAL A 28 4.18 5.35 2.13
N SER A 29 4.24 5.35 3.46
CA SER A 29 3.05 5.39 4.33
C SER A 29 2.18 6.61 4.04
N VAL A 30 2.78 7.79 3.88
CA VAL A 30 2.05 9.03 3.54
C VAL A 30 1.41 8.93 2.15
N ILE A 31 2.13 8.40 1.17
CA ILE A 31 1.60 8.20 -0.20
C ILE A 31 0.40 7.25 -0.17
N VAL A 32 0.50 6.12 0.52
CA VAL A 32 -0.59 5.14 0.62
C VAL A 32 -1.83 5.75 1.28
N ILE A 33 -1.66 6.49 2.39
CA ILE A 33 -2.77 7.19 3.05
C ILE A 33 -3.38 8.24 2.12
N PHE A 34 -2.56 8.97 1.35
CA PHE A 34 -3.04 9.97 0.41
C PHE A 34 -3.88 9.34 -0.71
N ILE A 35 -3.41 8.25 -1.31
CA ILE A 35 -4.15 7.50 -2.33
C ILE A 35 -5.45 6.95 -1.75
N ALA A 36 -5.41 6.36 -0.55
CA ALA A 36 -6.61 5.86 0.13
C ALA A 36 -7.64 6.97 0.36
N LYS A 37 -7.21 8.16 0.79
CA LYS A 37 -8.09 9.33 0.93
C LYS A 37 -8.67 9.77 -0.41
N MET A 38 -7.90 9.76 -1.50
CA MET A 38 -8.41 10.10 -2.83
C MET A 38 -9.44 9.07 -3.33
N ALA A 39 -9.19 7.79 -3.12
CA ALA A 39 -10.10 6.71 -3.51
C ALA A 39 -11.43 6.73 -2.74
N THR A 40 -11.40 7.15 -1.47
CA THR A 40 -12.58 7.15 -0.58
C THR A 40 -13.32 8.49 -0.48
N LYS A 41 -12.76 9.58 -1.04
CA LYS A 41 -13.33 10.94 -0.93
C LYS A 41 -14.73 11.07 -1.54
N SER A 42 -15.05 10.30 -2.57
CA SER A 42 -16.34 10.36 -3.26
C SER A 42 -16.66 9.02 -3.88
N PHE A 43 -17.37 8.17 -3.14
CA PHE A 43 -17.85 6.90 -3.67
C PHE A 43 -18.95 7.12 -4.70
N ARG A 44 -18.78 6.50 -5.87
CA ARG A 44 -19.77 6.45 -6.94
C ARG A 44 -20.15 5.00 -7.22
N ALA A 45 -21.39 4.79 -7.66
CA ALA A 45 -21.87 3.47 -8.05
C ALA A 45 -21.10 2.89 -9.26
N VAL A 46 -20.67 3.76 -10.18
CA VAL A 46 -19.74 3.40 -11.25
C VAL A 46 -18.37 4.00 -10.89
N PRO A 47 -17.38 3.17 -10.49
CA PRO A 47 -16.11 3.67 -9.99
C PRO A 47 -15.28 4.29 -11.12
N VAL A 48 -14.60 5.39 -10.82
CA VAL A 48 -13.70 6.08 -11.77
C VAL A 48 -12.44 6.56 -11.05
N GLY A 49 -11.36 6.76 -11.81
CA GLY A 49 -10.09 7.29 -11.29
C GLY A 49 -9.50 6.45 -10.15
N ALA A 50 -9.17 7.09 -9.03
CA ALA A 50 -8.54 6.43 -7.87
C ALA A 50 -9.45 5.37 -7.22
N GLN A 51 -10.78 5.56 -7.25
CA GLN A 51 -11.73 4.56 -6.75
C GLN A 51 -11.64 3.27 -7.59
N ASN A 52 -11.62 3.38 -8.91
CA ASN A 52 -11.51 2.23 -9.81
C ASN A 52 -10.22 1.44 -9.56
N VAL A 53 -9.08 2.12 -9.45
CA VAL A 53 -7.79 1.47 -9.19
C VAL A 53 -7.80 0.74 -7.84
N MET A 54 -8.27 1.39 -6.78
CA MET A 54 -8.30 0.78 -5.45
C MET A 54 -9.30 -0.39 -5.37
N GLU A 55 -10.47 -0.28 -6.00
CA GLU A 55 -11.45 -1.36 -6.04
C GLU A 55 -10.96 -2.56 -6.87
N ALA A 56 -10.30 -2.32 -8.01
CA ALA A 56 -9.68 -3.39 -8.79
C ALA A 56 -8.59 -4.10 -7.99
N TYR A 57 -7.74 -3.36 -7.27
CA TYR A 57 -6.73 -3.91 -6.37
C TYR A 57 -7.35 -4.77 -5.26
N LEU A 58 -8.31 -4.24 -4.51
CA LEU A 58 -8.98 -4.97 -3.42
C LEU A 58 -9.73 -6.19 -3.95
N GLY A 59 -10.36 -6.09 -5.13
CA GLY A 59 -10.98 -7.22 -5.81
C GLY A 59 -9.98 -8.33 -6.13
N GLY A 60 -8.79 -7.97 -6.62
CA GLY A 60 -7.69 -8.91 -6.86
C GLY A 60 -7.19 -9.58 -5.58
N VAL A 61 -7.02 -8.82 -4.49
CA VAL A 61 -6.62 -9.35 -3.18
C VAL A 61 -7.66 -10.33 -2.63
N ILE A 62 -8.95 -10.00 -2.73
CA ILE A 62 -10.03 -10.91 -2.30
C ILE A 62 -10.05 -12.16 -3.17
N ALA A 63 -9.93 -12.04 -4.49
CA ALA A 63 -9.93 -13.19 -5.41
C ALA A 63 -8.79 -14.15 -5.08
N MET A 64 -7.57 -13.62 -4.96
CA MET A 64 -6.41 -14.40 -4.54
C MET A 64 -6.62 -15.02 -3.15
N GLY A 65 -7.12 -14.25 -2.18
CA GLY A 65 -7.37 -14.76 -0.83
C GLY A 65 -8.41 -15.90 -0.82
N LYS A 66 -9.46 -15.80 -1.63
CA LYS A 66 -10.49 -16.85 -1.76
C LYS A 66 -9.88 -18.16 -2.23
N ASP A 67 -8.98 -18.11 -3.21
CA ASP A 67 -8.35 -19.29 -3.80
C ASP A 67 -7.31 -19.93 -2.86
N VAL A 68 -6.67 -19.14 -1.98
CA VAL A 68 -5.60 -19.63 -1.08
C VAL A 68 -6.10 -20.05 0.29
N ILE A 69 -6.97 -19.26 0.93
CA ILE A 69 -7.39 -19.46 2.34
C ILE A 69 -8.91 -19.57 2.53
N GLY A 70 -9.69 -19.55 1.44
CA GLY A 70 -11.16 -19.60 1.49
C GLY A 70 -11.81 -18.24 1.74
N GLU A 71 -13.08 -18.10 1.36
CA GLU A 71 -13.78 -16.80 1.32
C GLU A 71 -13.93 -16.11 2.68
N GLU A 72 -14.25 -16.86 3.74
CA GLU A 72 -14.44 -16.27 5.07
C GLU A 72 -13.16 -15.63 5.59
N LEU A 73 -12.03 -16.35 5.49
CA LEU A 73 -10.73 -15.87 5.94
C LEU A 73 -10.19 -14.78 5.01
N ALA A 74 -10.42 -14.87 3.70
CA ALA A 74 -10.04 -13.85 2.73
C ALA A 74 -10.67 -12.49 3.07
N ARG A 75 -11.96 -12.47 3.44
CA ARG A 75 -12.64 -11.24 3.87
C ARG A 75 -12.16 -10.76 5.23
N LYS A 76 -11.97 -11.67 6.18
CA LYS A 76 -11.51 -11.36 7.54
C LYS A 76 -10.12 -10.70 7.57
N TYR A 77 -9.20 -11.21 6.76
CA TYR A 77 -7.81 -10.74 6.71
C TYR A 77 -7.53 -9.73 5.58
N LEU A 78 -8.56 -9.35 4.81
CA LEU A 78 -8.42 -8.40 3.71
C LEU A 78 -7.63 -7.14 4.08
N PRO A 79 -7.90 -6.43 5.20
CA PRO A 79 -7.15 -5.22 5.52
C PRO A 79 -5.65 -5.48 5.74
N LEU A 80 -5.30 -6.61 6.35
CA LEU A 80 -3.90 -6.99 6.60
C LEU A 80 -3.18 -7.33 5.29
N VAL A 81 -3.78 -8.19 4.47
CA VAL A 81 -3.16 -8.65 3.21
C VAL A 81 -3.06 -7.50 2.21
N ALA A 82 -4.11 -6.68 2.09
CA ALA A 82 -4.10 -5.51 1.24
C ALA A 82 -3.10 -4.44 1.71
N ALA A 83 -2.91 -4.26 3.02
CA ALA A 83 -1.89 -3.32 3.51
C ALA A 83 -0.45 -3.81 3.26
N VAL A 84 -0.21 -5.13 3.32
CA VAL A 84 1.11 -5.72 3.04
C VAL A 84 1.44 -5.67 1.54
N GLY A 85 0.43 -5.74 0.67
CA GLY A 85 0.61 -5.68 -0.78
C GLY A 85 0.72 -4.27 -1.37
N LEU A 86 0.69 -3.22 -0.55
CA LEU A 86 0.85 -1.81 -0.93
C LEU A 86 2.23 -1.29 -0.48
#